data_AF-A0AAV4IBR1-F1
#
_entry.id   AF-A0AAV4IBR1-F1
#
_cell.length_a   1.000
_cell.length_b   1.000
_cell.length_c   1.000
_cell.angle_alpha   90.00
_cell.angle_beta   90.00
_cell.angle_gamma   90.00
#
_symmetry.space_group_name_H-M   'P 1'
#
loop_
_entity.id
_entity.type
_entity.pdbx_description
1 polymer ?
#
loop_
_entity_poly.entity_id
_entity_poly.type
_entity_poly.pdbx_seq_one_letter_code
_entity_poly.pdbx_strand_id
1 'polypeptide(L)'
;MALGSSKVVVLLVAVVVVVVVVKVIVVVEGVVLAVKIVVVVVLVVLAAALRVKIVLVVVVVVEVIVVLVVVVKVVVVVALSGVVVKIVVRVVVSLVIVIINIKNTHLKQGRTTYCRSAHLSYHKYSCDELTSMPWGLRRIGCGRRRGGGAGRWGHGPVGPPAGRGRDISCRLPGRARWGDADLPRYRPSCGGFRVRFFTYGCDGRRRDEEDMSSAAPEPDVKTLTVKSCDFNIKENGKAHNTGSYEISSSWKDPQLVVRRGQPFNIDLKFNREYDPAQDDLKLVFEVGDKPNPTKGTLVEFVLSDKDKPKEWGAKIVSKNGSNLRISVFTPPTVYVGKWEFSLEVVKKDQATVDVYTYEHDDPIYILFNPWCKDDSVYLDDAELVREYILNETGKIYCGSCRNITSRPWNFGQFESCVLDCALYLLDAGNLAWTSRGNPVQVVRKLSAMVNSNDDGGVLVGNWSGEYSDGKSPLSWTGSVGILEKYWEYKKPVKFGQCWVFSGVTTTVCRALGIPTRSVTNFASAHDTDGSVTIDVIFDEEGNRDDYMTDDSI
;
A
#
# COMPACT_ATOMS: atom_id res chain seq x y z
N MET A 1 -6.82 -30.58 58.56
CA MET A 1 -6.19 -30.51 57.22
C MET A 1 -7.03 -31.30 56.19
N ALA A 2 -8.32 -30.95 55.98
CA ALA A 2 -9.26 -31.85 55.27
C ALA A 2 -10.32 -31.17 54.36
N LEU A 3 -10.32 -29.84 54.23
CA LEU A 3 -11.36 -29.08 53.49
C LEU A 3 -10.90 -28.49 52.15
N GLY A 4 -9.61 -28.59 51.80
CA GLY A 4 -9.07 -28.07 50.56
C GLY A 4 -9.29 -28.99 49.34
N SER A 5 -9.09 -30.30 49.53
CA SER A 5 -9.01 -31.27 48.43
C SER A 5 -10.33 -31.41 47.65
N SER A 6 -11.47 -31.47 48.34
CA SER A 6 -12.77 -31.75 47.72
C SER A 6 -13.19 -30.68 46.70
N LYS A 7 -12.89 -29.39 46.94
CA LYS A 7 -13.21 -28.31 46.00
C LYS A 7 -12.39 -28.41 44.70
N VAL A 8 -11.13 -28.84 44.79
CA VAL A 8 -10.26 -29.04 43.61
C VAL A 8 -10.71 -30.26 42.80
N VAL A 9 -11.09 -31.35 43.47
CA VAL A 9 -11.64 -32.55 42.81
C VAL A 9 -12.96 -32.24 42.09
N VAL A 10 -13.90 -31.54 42.74
CA VAL A 10 -15.17 -31.12 42.11
C VAL A 10 -14.91 -30.22 40.88
N LEU A 11 -13.96 -29.29 40.95
CA LEU A 11 -13.61 -28.43 39.81
C LEU A 11 -13.00 -29.24 38.65
N LEU A 12 -12.11 -30.20 38.94
CA LEU A 12 -11.54 -31.10 37.94
C LEU A 12 -12.60 -31.98 37.27
N VAL A 13 -13.51 -32.56 38.05
CA VAL A 13 -14.64 -33.35 37.51
C VAL A 13 -15.53 -32.48 36.62
N ALA A 14 -15.85 -31.25 37.03
CA ALA A 14 -16.64 -30.33 36.21
C ALA A 14 -15.93 -29.98 34.87
N VAL A 15 -14.62 -29.73 34.89
CA VAL A 15 -13.84 -29.49 33.66
C VAL A 15 -13.81 -30.72 32.75
N VAL A 16 -13.63 -31.93 33.29
CA VAL A 16 -13.67 -33.18 32.51
C VAL A 16 -15.05 -33.40 31.89
N VAL A 17 -16.14 -33.19 32.65
CA VAL A 17 -17.51 -33.29 32.13
C VAL A 17 -17.74 -32.29 30.99
N VAL A 18 -17.33 -31.03 31.12
CA VAL A 18 -17.45 -30.03 30.04
C VAL A 18 -16.68 -30.46 28.80
N VAL A 19 -15.44 -30.95 28.94
CA VAL A 19 -14.62 -31.42 27.80
C VAL A 19 -15.24 -32.64 27.11
N VAL A 20 -15.83 -33.57 27.87
CA VAL A 20 -16.54 -34.74 27.32
C VAL A 20 -17.82 -34.31 26.60
N VAL A 21 -18.63 -33.43 27.19
CA VAL A 21 -19.87 -32.91 26.57
C VAL A 21 -19.56 -32.16 25.27
N VAL A 22 -18.53 -31.31 25.24
CA VAL A 22 -18.10 -30.62 24.01
C VAL A 22 -17.65 -31.62 22.94
N LYS A 23 -16.89 -32.67 23.29
CA LYS A 23 -16.52 -33.72 22.33
C LYS A 23 -17.74 -34.46 21.77
N VAL A 24 -18.71 -34.80 22.61
CA VAL A 24 -19.95 -35.48 22.16
C VAL A 24 -20.74 -34.58 21.20
N ILE A 25 -20.91 -33.29 21.51
CA ILE A 25 -21.60 -32.33 20.64
C ILE A 25 -20.93 -32.23 19.26
N VAL A 26 -19.59 -32.11 19.22
CA VAL A 26 -18.84 -32.03 17.96
C VAL A 26 -18.97 -33.31 17.12
N VAL A 27 -18.98 -34.50 17.75
CA VAL A 27 -19.21 -35.76 17.05
C VAL A 27 -20.64 -35.86 16.50
N VAL A 28 -21.65 -35.47 17.29
CA VAL A 28 -23.06 -35.53 16.88
C VAL A 28 -23.34 -34.56 15.73
N GLU A 29 -22.90 -33.29 15.80
CA GLU A 29 -23.09 -32.36 14.68
C GLU A 29 -22.28 -32.76 13.43
N GLY A 30 -21.10 -33.37 13.60
CA GLY A 30 -20.32 -33.93 12.49
C GLY A 30 -21.06 -35.06 11.75
N VAL A 31 -21.72 -35.96 12.48
CA VAL A 31 -22.55 -37.02 11.87
C VAL A 31 -23.77 -36.43 11.18
N VAL A 32 -24.45 -35.44 11.77
CA VAL A 32 -25.59 -34.75 11.15
C VAL A 32 -25.18 -34.05 9.84
N LEU A 33 -24.00 -33.42 9.81
CA LEU A 33 -23.46 -32.80 8.60
C LEU A 33 -23.16 -33.84 7.50
N ALA A 34 -22.54 -34.98 7.87
CA ALA A 34 -22.26 -36.06 6.93
C ALA A 34 -23.54 -36.64 6.29
N VAL A 35 -24.59 -36.88 7.10
CA VAL A 35 -25.89 -37.34 6.60
C VAL A 35 -26.52 -36.32 5.64
N LYS A 36 -26.46 -35.02 5.95
CA LYS A 36 -26.95 -33.97 5.04
C LYS A 36 -26.21 -33.94 3.70
N ILE A 37 -24.88 -34.08 3.70
CA ILE A 37 -24.07 -34.13 2.47
C ILE A 37 -24.51 -35.32 1.59
N VAL A 38 -24.75 -36.50 2.17
CA VAL A 38 -25.26 -37.67 1.42
C VAL A 38 -26.64 -37.39 0.82
N VAL A 39 -27.56 -36.78 1.57
CA VAL A 39 -28.90 -36.41 1.06
C VAL A 39 -28.80 -35.41 -0.10
N VAL A 40 -27.94 -34.39 -0.02
CA VAL A 40 -27.72 -33.42 -1.11
C VAL A 40 -27.19 -34.12 -2.37
N VAL A 41 -26.21 -35.02 -2.23
CA VAL A 41 -25.67 -35.79 -3.37
C VAL A 41 -26.77 -36.65 -4.04
N VAL A 42 -27.58 -37.35 -3.25
CA VAL A 42 -28.70 -38.17 -3.77
C VAL A 42 -29.74 -37.30 -4.50
N LEU A 43 -30.10 -36.13 -3.95
CA LEU A 43 -31.05 -35.21 -4.58
C LEU A 43 -30.51 -34.61 -5.89
N VAL A 44 -29.22 -34.28 -5.97
CA VAL A 44 -28.57 -33.79 -7.20
C VAL A 44 -28.59 -34.88 -8.29
N VAL A 45 -28.30 -36.13 -7.94
CA VAL A 45 -28.36 -37.26 -8.89
C VAL A 45 -29.79 -37.51 -9.40
N LEU A 46 -30.79 -37.50 -8.50
CA LEU A 46 -32.20 -37.66 -8.88
C LEU A 46 -32.71 -36.52 -9.78
N ALA A 47 -32.38 -35.27 -9.45
CA ALA A 47 -32.78 -34.11 -10.23
C ALA A 47 -32.09 -34.05 -11.61
N ALA A 48 -30.84 -34.52 -11.72
CA ALA A 48 -30.14 -34.67 -12.99
C ALA A 48 -30.84 -35.71 -13.90
N ALA A 49 -31.29 -36.84 -13.34
CA ALA A 49 -32.05 -37.85 -14.08
C ALA A 49 -33.41 -37.32 -14.59
N LEU A 50 -34.08 -36.48 -13.79
CA LEU A 50 -35.41 -35.91 -14.12
C LEU A 50 -35.37 -34.65 -15.02
N ARG A 51 -34.18 -34.10 -15.31
CA ARG A 51 -33.96 -32.90 -16.17
C ARG A 51 -34.66 -31.59 -15.72
N VAL A 52 -35.21 -31.52 -14.51
CA VAL A 52 -35.94 -30.33 -13.99
C VAL A 52 -34.99 -29.23 -13.51
N LYS A 53 -34.46 -28.43 -14.46
CA LYS A 53 -33.39 -27.45 -14.20
C LYS A 53 -33.74 -26.36 -13.17
N ILE A 54 -34.98 -25.87 -13.12
CA ILE A 54 -35.36 -24.72 -12.26
C ILE A 54 -35.44 -25.12 -10.78
N VAL A 55 -36.08 -26.26 -10.47
CA VAL A 55 -36.20 -26.75 -9.08
C VAL A 55 -34.84 -27.12 -8.51
N LEU A 56 -33.94 -27.69 -9.32
CA LEU A 56 -32.56 -28.02 -8.92
C LEU A 56 -31.81 -26.80 -8.39
N VAL A 57 -31.87 -25.65 -9.07
CA VAL A 57 -31.15 -24.43 -8.64
C VAL A 57 -31.67 -23.95 -7.29
N VAL A 58 -32.99 -23.91 -7.08
CA VAL A 58 -33.57 -23.46 -5.81
C VAL A 58 -33.19 -24.38 -4.66
N VAL A 59 -33.29 -25.71 -4.84
CA VAL A 59 -32.92 -26.69 -3.79
C VAL A 59 -31.43 -26.61 -3.46
N VAL A 60 -30.54 -26.51 -4.45
CA VAL A 60 -29.10 -26.40 -4.23
C VAL A 60 -28.74 -25.11 -3.50
N VAL A 61 -29.34 -23.96 -3.87
CA VAL A 61 -29.08 -22.67 -3.18
C VAL A 61 -29.54 -22.72 -1.71
N VAL A 62 -30.73 -23.29 -1.44
CA VAL A 62 -31.24 -23.40 -0.06
C VAL A 62 -30.34 -24.31 0.80
N GLU A 63 -29.93 -25.49 0.31
CA GLU A 63 -29.07 -26.40 1.08
C GLU A 63 -27.65 -25.85 1.26
N VAL A 64 -27.08 -25.13 0.29
CA VAL A 64 -25.79 -24.44 0.46
C VAL A 64 -25.85 -23.39 1.57
N ILE A 65 -26.96 -22.64 1.69
CA ILE A 65 -27.19 -21.70 2.80
C ILE A 65 -27.30 -22.45 4.13
N VAL A 66 -28.02 -23.58 4.19
CA VAL A 66 -28.13 -24.42 5.39
C VAL A 66 -26.77 -24.95 5.83
N VAL A 67 -25.92 -25.41 4.90
CA VAL A 67 -24.55 -25.87 5.19
C VAL A 67 -23.69 -24.72 5.72
N LEU A 68 -23.73 -23.54 5.10
CA LEU A 68 -23.00 -22.35 5.57
C LEU A 68 -23.38 -21.97 7.01
N VAL A 69 -24.68 -22.00 7.35
CA VAL A 69 -25.16 -21.70 8.71
C VAL A 69 -24.65 -22.74 9.73
N VAL A 70 -24.56 -24.03 9.36
CA VAL A 70 -23.96 -25.06 10.21
C VAL A 70 -22.46 -24.84 10.39
N VAL A 71 -21.72 -24.56 9.31
CA VAL A 71 -20.27 -24.30 9.38
C VAL A 71 -19.96 -23.09 10.27
N VAL A 72 -20.72 -21.99 10.15
CA VAL A 72 -20.56 -20.82 11.02
C VAL A 72 -20.83 -21.16 12.49
N LYS A 73 -21.88 -21.96 12.80
CA LYS A 73 -22.14 -22.43 14.17
C LYS A 73 -20.97 -23.25 14.73
N VAL A 74 -20.46 -24.22 13.96
CA VAL A 74 -19.32 -25.05 14.38
C VAL A 74 -18.07 -24.19 14.62
N VAL A 75 -17.76 -23.23 13.74
CA VAL A 75 -16.64 -22.31 13.92
C VAL A 75 -16.79 -21.45 15.19
N VAL A 76 -18.01 -20.95 15.48
CA VAL A 76 -18.29 -20.20 16.71
C VAL A 76 -18.14 -21.08 17.96
N VAL A 77 -18.65 -22.32 17.95
CA VAL A 77 -18.49 -23.26 19.06
C VAL A 77 -17.02 -23.61 19.30
N VAL A 78 -16.25 -23.86 18.24
CA VAL A 78 -14.80 -24.12 18.32
C VAL A 78 -14.06 -22.89 18.87
N ALA A 79 -14.35 -21.68 18.38
CA ALA A 79 -13.74 -20.44 18.86
C ALA A 79 -14.03 -20.20 20.35
N LEU A 80 -15.29 -20.36 20.78
CA LEU A 80 -15.70 -20.27 22.19
C LEU A 80 -15.01 -21.34 23.05
N SER A 81 -14.89 -22.57 22.56
CA SER A 81 -14.16 -23.63 23.29
C SER A 81 -12.68 -23.27 23.51
N GLY A 82 -12.02 -22.68 22.50
CA GLY A 82 -10.64 -22.19 22.62
C GLY A 82 -10.49 -21.02 23.60
N VAL A 83 -11.50 -20.15 23.72
CA VAL A 83 -11.54 -19.10 24.74
C VAL A 83 -11.73 -19.70 26.14
N VAL A 84 -12.67 -20.63 26.31
CA VAL A 84 -12.91 -21.33 27.59
C VAL A 84 -11.64 -22.07 28.05
N VAL A 85 -10.96 -22.80 27.16
CA VAL A 85 -9.69 -23.47 27.48
C VAL A 85 -8.61 -22.47 27.91
N LYS A 86 -8.47 -21.33 27.22
CA LYS A 86 -7.51 -20.27 27.62
C LYS A 86 -7.85 -19.64 28.98
N ILE A 87 -9.13 -19.53 29.34
CA ILE A 87 -9.57 -19.06 30.66
C ILE A 87 -9.26 -20.10 31.74
N VAL A 88 -9.62 -21.37 31.52
CA VAL A 88 -9.35 -22.47 32.47
C VAL A 88 -7.85 -22.63 32.72
N VAL A 89 -7.01 -22.61 31.67
CA VAL A 89 -5.55 -22.67 31.81
C VAL A 89 -5.02 -21.50 32.63
N ARG A 90 -5.50 -20.27 32.41
CA ARG A 90 -5.12 -19.11 33.24
C ARG A 90 -5.51 -19.28 34.70
N VAL A 91 -6.74 -19.71 34.98
CA VAL A 91 -7.21 -19.96 36.36
C VAL A 91 -6.39 -21.05 37.07
N VAL A 92 -6.06 -22.15 36.38
CA VAL A 92 -5.21 -23.22 36.91
C VAL A 92 -3.79 -22.72 37.19
N VAL A 93 -3.18 -21.97 36.25
CA VAL A 93 -1.84 -21.38 36.46
C VAL A 93 -1.83 -20.41 37.65
N SER A 94 -2.84 -19.53 37.78
CA SER A 94 -2.97 -18.65 38.93
C SER A 94 -3.11 -19.41 40.25
N LEU A 95 -3.91 -20.49 40.29
CA LEU A 95 -4.05 -21.34 41.48
C LEU A 95 -2.73 -22.05 41.84
N VAL A 96 -1.98 -22.54 40.86
CA VAL A 96 -0.66 -23.15 41.08
C VAL A 96 0.34 -22.13 41.65
N ILE A 97 0.37 -20.90 41.13
CA ILE A 97 1.22 -19.81 41.65
C ILE A 97 0.85 -19.48 43.10
N VAL A 98 -0.43 -19.41 43.45
CA VAL A 98 -0.90 -19.20 44.83
C VAL A 98 -0.44 -20.34 45.75
N ILE A 99 -0.56 -21.60 45.33
CA ILE A 99 -0.12 -22.78 46.10
C ILE A 99 1.41 -22.77 46.32
N ILE A 100 2.20 -22.37 45.31
CA ILE A 100 3.65 -22.23 45.43
C ILE A 100 4.01 -21.12 46.43
N ASN A 101 3.34 -19.97 46.37
CA ASN A 101 3.57 -18.87 47.30
C ASN A 101 3.20 -19.24 48.75
N ILE A 102 2.16 -20.03 48.97
CA ILE A 102 1.79 -20.56 50.31
C ILE A 102 2.86 -21.54 50.83
N LYS A 103 3.46 -22.38 49.99
CA LYS A 103 4.62 -23.21 50.41
C LYS A 103 5.85 -22.36 50.76
N ASN A 104 6.14 -21.33 49.96
CA ASN A 104 7.30 -20.47 50.16
C ASN A 104 7.19 -19.56 51.39
N THR A 105 5.99 -19.19 51.84
CA THR A 105 5.82 -18.46 53.11
C THR A 105 6.01 -19.38 54.33
N HIS A 106 5.47 -20.60 54.31
CA HIS A 106 5.70 -21.57 55.40
C HIS A 106 7.18 -21.95 55.57
N LEU A 107 7.97 -22.01 54.49
CA LEU A 107 9.41 -22.30 54.57
C LEU A 107 10.24 -21.19 55.27
N LYS A 108 9.72 -19.97 55.42
CA LYS A 108 10.45 -18.85 56.04
C LYS A 108 10.25 -18.69 57.56
N GLN A 109 9.32 -19.43 58.17
CA GLN A 109 9.09 -19.38 59.62
C GLN A 109 9.87 -20.43 60.43
N GLY A 110 10.76 -21.21 59.79
CA GLY A 110 11.40 -22.39 60.39
C GLY A 110 12.76 -22.22 61.09
N ARG A 111 13.33 -21.00 61.20
CA ARG A 111 14.65 -20.77 61.84
C ARG A 111 14.79 -19.39 62.50
N THR A 112 14.74 -19.33 63.83
CA THR A 112 15.20 -18.18 64.64
C THR A 112 15.66 -18.62 66.04
N THR A 113 16.97 -18.55 66.34
CA THR A 113 17.54 -18.41 67.71
C THR A 113 19.06 -18.21 67.64
N TYR A 114 19.54 -16.98 67.85
CA TYR A 114 20.44 -16.56 68.94
C TYR A 114 20.84 -15.07 68.75
N CYS A 115 21.33 -14.40 69.80
CA CYS A 115 21.39 -12.92 69.87
C CYS A 115 22.76 -12.36 70.30
N ARG A 116 22.93 -11.03 70.10
CA ARG A 116 24.09 -10.16 70.43
C ARG A 116 25.29 -10.33 69.46
N SER A 117 26.03 -9.30 69.05
CA SER A 117 25.95 -7.82 69.21
C SER A 117 26.92 -7.16 68.20
N ALA A 118 26.88 -5.87 67.82
CA ALA A 118 25.89 -4.78 67.95
C ALA A 118 26.31 -3.60 67.00
N HIS A 119 25.51 -2.52 66.94
CA HIS A 119 25.71 -1.29 66.13
C HIS A 119 25.61 -1.46 64.59
N LEU A 120 25.10 -0.50 63.80
CA LEU A 120 24.63 0.88 64.11
C LEU A 120 23.33 1.24 63.35
N SER A 121 22.64 2.26 63.87
CA SER A 121 21.33 2.87 63.55
C SER A 121 20.98 3.08 62.05
N TYR A 122 19.74 2.73 61.63
CA TYR A 122 18.56 3.61 61.33
C TYR A 122 18.71 4.61 60.15
N HIS A 123 17.69 4.92 59.34
CA HIS A 123 16.22 4.78 59.49
C HIS A 123 15.49 4.23 58.24
N LYS A 124 14.21 3.86 58.38
CA LYS A 124 13.29 3.41 57.30
C LYS A 124 11.82 3.77 57.65
N TYR A 125 10.86 3.37 56.79
CA TYR A 125 9.37 3.48 56.85
C TYR A 125 8.84 4.84 56.32
N SER A 126 7.82 4.98 55.44
CA SER A 126 6.48 4.33 55.21
C SER A 126 5.40 4.75 56.23
N CYS A 127 4.07 4.60 56.08
CA CYS A 127 3.13 3.95 55.12
C CYS A 127 1.86 4.85 54.92
N ASP A 128 0.92 4.68 53.98
CA ASP A 128 0.88 4.17 52.59
C ASP A 128 -0.21 5.00 51.81
N GLU A 129 -1.42 4.63 51.36
CA GLU A 129 -2.21 3.40 51.05
C GLU A 129 -3.50 3.80 50.23
N LEU A 130 -4.43 2.87 49.96
CA LEU A 130 -5.85 2.98 49.57
C LEU A 130 -6.32 3.58 48.21
N THR A 131 -6.91 2.69 47.40
CA THR A 131 -8.17 2.83 46.60
C THR A 131 -8.30 3.64 45.28
N SER A 132 -8.61 2.87 44.23
CA SER A 132 -9.76 3.04 43.29
C SER A 132 -9.69 3.89 42.00
N MET A 133 -10.00 3.21 40.88
CA MET A 133 -10.82 3.67 39.74
C MET A 133 -10.24 4.69 38.71
N PRO A 134 -10.84 4.85 37.49
CA PRO A 134 -10.03 4.68 36.28
C PRO A 134 -10.01 5.83 35.24
N TRP A 135 -8.99 5.77 34.36
CA TRP A 135 -8.97 6.17 32.94
C TRP A 135 -9.75 7.44 32.51
N GLY A 136 -9.04 8.58 32.43
CA GLY A 136 -9.58 9.82 31.87
C GLY A 136 -9.44 9.94 30.34
N LEU A 137 -10.54 9.77 29.60
CA LEU A 137 -10.68 10.20 28.21
C LEU A 137 -11.13 11.68 28.15
N ARG A 138 -10.36 12.57 27.51
CA ARG A 138 -10.80 13.95 27.25
C ARG A 138 -11.79 13.99 26.08
N ARG A 139 -13.00 14.52 26.32
CA ARG A 139 -13.97 14.86 25.27
C ARG A 139 -13.91 16.34 24.89
N ILE A 140 -14.35 16.61 23.66
CA ILE A 140 -14.57 17.94 23.08
C ILE A 140 -15.62 18.70 23.91
N GLY A 141 -15.36 19.98 24.22
CA GLY A 141 -16.31 20.87 24.87
C GLY A 141 -17.23 21.55 23.85
N CYS A 142 -18.54 21.48 24.07
CA CYS A 142 -19.55 22.21 23.29
C CYS A 142 -20.30 23.18 24.22
N GLY A 143 -20.27 24.48 23.92
CA GLY A 143 -20.83 25.53 24.77
C GLY A 143 -22.13 26.10 24.19
N ARG A 144 -23.23 26.00 24.95
CA ARG A 144 -24.54 26.59 24.60
C ARG A 144 -25.09 27.39 25.79
N ARG A 145 -25.53 28.63 25.57
CA ARG A 145 -26.41 29.38 26.47
C ARG A 145 -27.57 30.00 25.68
N ARG A 146 -28.63 30.42 26.39
CA ARG A 146 -29.95 30.77 25.84
C ARG A 146 -30.30 32.24 26.05
N GLY A 147 -31.19 32.75 25.20
CA GLY A 147 -32.01 33.94 25.43
C GLY A 147 -31.39 35.26 24.94
N GLY A 148 -32.16 36.22 24.41
CA GLY A 148 -33.60 36.18 24.11
C GLY A 148 -34.21 37.58 24.04
N GLY A 149 -35.16 37.82 23.13
CA GLY A 149 -35.85 39.10 22.98
C GLY A 149 -36.39 39.31 21.56
N ALA A 150 -37.50 40.05 21.44
CA ALA A 150 -38.13 40.38 20.16
C ALA A 150 -38.17 41.91 19.95
N GLY A 151 -38.14 42.33 18.69
CA GLY A 151 -38.23 43.73 18.25
C GLY A 151 -38.75 43.80 16.81
N ARG A 152 -39.38 44.91 16.42
CA ARG A 152 -40.19 45.01 15.19
C ARG A 152 -40.07 46.42 14.57
N TRP A 153 -40.37 46.51 13.27
CA TRP A 153 -40.42 47.74 12.44
C TRP A 153 -39.03 48.35 12.09
N GLY A 154 -38.81 48.94 10.91
CA GLY A 154 -39.67 48.98 9.70
C GLY A 154 -39.14 49.93 8.60
N HIS A 155 -39.73 49.83 7.41
CA HIS A 155 -39.64 50.76 6.25
C HIS A 155 -38.28 50.92 5.51
N GLY A 156 -38.32 50.77 4.17
CA GLY A 156 -37.40 51.42 3.20
C GLY A 156 -38.12 52.61 2.54
N PRO A 157 -37.98 52.88 1.22
CA PRO A 157 -36.97 52.44 0.25
C PRO A 157 -36.36 53.63 -0.56
N VAL A 158 -35.22 53.44 -1.25
CA VAL A 158 -34.72 54.39 -2.28
C VAL A 158 -34.04 53.62 -3.44
N GLY A 159 -34.23 54.09 -4.68
CA GLY A 159 -33.67 53.50 -5.91
C GLY A 159 -32.28 54.07 -6.34
N PRO A 160 -31.85 53.76 -7.57
CA PRO A 160 -30.48 53.98 -8.05
C PRO A 160 -30.22 55.39 -8.63
N PRO A 161 -28.95 55.70 -8.90
CA PRO A 161 -28.61 56.27 -10.20
C PRO A 161 -27.43 55.55 -10.89
N ALA A 162 -27.38 55.64 -12.22
CA ALA A 162 -26.31 55.06 -13.04
C ALA A 162 -25.23 56.09 -13.44
N GLY A 163 -24.04 55.59 -13.82
CA GLY A 163 -23.32 56.15 -14.96
C GLY A 163 -21.87 56.62 -14.75
N ARG A 164 -21.06 56.32 -15.79
CA ARG A 164 -19.70 56.81 -16.10
C ARG A 164 -18.58 56.34 -15.17
N GLY A 165 -17.68 55.53 -15.73
CA GLY A 165 -16.42 55.12 -15.10
C GLY A 165 -15.33 56.19 -15.17
N ARG A 166 -14.13 55.81 -14.71
CA ARG A 166 -12.89 56.57 -14.87
C ARG A 166 -11.70 55.64 -14.69
N ASP A 167 -10.64 55.82 -15.49
CA ASP A 167 -9.34 55.23 -15.19
C ASP A 167 -8.82 55.71 -13.83
N ILE A 168 -8.40 54.77 -12.98
CA ILE A 168 -7.53 55.04 -11.84
C ILE A 168 -6.46 53.94 -11.80
N SER A 169 -5.22 54.32 -12.09
CA SER A 169 -4.06 53.43 -11.95
C SER A 169 -3.71 53.22 -10.48
N CYS A 170 -4.11 52.09 -9.90
CA CYS A 170 -3.69 51.69 -8.55
C CYS A 170 -2.36 50.93 -8.60
N ARG A 171 -1.36 51.44 -7.86
CA ARG A 171 0.00 50.88 -7.81
C ARG A 171 0.03 49.55 -7.05
N LEU A 172 0.92 48.66 -7.48
CA LEU A 172 1.29 47.43 -6.78
C LEU A 172 1.73 47.71 -5.33
N PRO A 173 1.13 47.06 -4.32
CA PRO A 173 1.71 46.93 -2.98
C PRO A 173 2.44 45.60 -2.81
N GLY A 174 3.54 45.60 -2.04
CA GLY A 174 4.00 44.44 -1.28
C GLY A 174 4.39 43.17 -2.06
N ARG A 175 5.68 43.08 -2.44
CA ARG A 175 6.31 41.83 -2.91
C ARG A 175 6.35 40.79 -1.77
N ALA A 176 5.27 40.04 -1.59
CA ALA A 176 5.17 38.97 -0.59
C ALA A 176 6.17 37.85 -0.93
N ARG A 177 7.30 37.83 -0.21
CA ARG A 177 8.33 36.80 -0.33
C ARG A 177 7.84 35.53 0.35
N TRP A 178 7.11 34.69 -0.39
CA TRP A 178 6.89 33.30 0.00
C TRP A 178 8.26 32.66 0.23
N GLY A 179 8.48 32.19 1.45
CA GLY A 179 9.74 31.56 1.84
C GLY A 179 9.90 30.20 1.15
N ASP A 180 11.15 29.78 1.00
CA ASP A 180 11.50 28.49 0.42
C ASP A 180 10.90 27.35 1.27
N ALA A 181 9.78 26.77 0.82
CA ALA A 181 9.30 25.50 1.33
C ALA A 181 10.25 24.40 0.83
N ASP A 182 10.81 23.60 1.73
CA ASP A 182 11.84 22.61 1.42
C ASP A 182 11.43 21.66 0.28
N LEU A 183 11.97 21.92 -0.91
CA LEU A 183 11.90 21.01 -2.04
C LEU A 183 12.64 19.72 -1.66
N PRO A 184 12.05 18.53 -1.86
CA PRO A 184 12.76 17.27 -1.75
C PRO A 184 14.00 17.32 -2.67
N ARG A 185 15.20 17.30 -2.07
CA ARG A 185 16.44 17.42 -2.82
C ARG A 185 16.67 16.17 -3.65
N TYR A 186 16.26 16.23 -4.92
CA TYR A 186 16.70 15.29 -5.94
C TYR A 186 18.23 15.23 -5.91
N ARG A 187 18.79 14.13 -5.40
CA ARG A 187 20.23 13.92 -5.40
C ARG A 187 20.63 13.57 -6.84
N PRO A 188 21.56 14.32 -7.48
CA PRO A 188 22.21 13.79 -8.67
C PRO A 188 23.00 12.53 -8.27
N SER A 189 23.03 11.53 -9.15
CA SER A 189 23.81 10.31 -8.95
C SER A 189 25.31 10.64 -8.93
N CYS A 190 25.87 10.75 -7.73
CA CYS A 190 27.31 10.89 -7.50
C CYS A 190 27.98 9.53 -7.68
N GLY A 191 28.19 9.11 -8.94
CA GLY A 191 28.75 7.79 -9.27
C GLY A 191 30.06 7.51 -8.52
N GLY A 192 30.06 6.46 -7.72
CA GLY A 192 31.16 6.12 -6.82
C GLY A 192 30.70 5.26 -5.65
N PHE A 193 31.06 3.97 -5.69
CA PHE A 193 30.64 2.93 -4.75
C PHE A 193 30.70 3.37 -3.28
N ARG A 194 29.57 3.33 -2.58
CA ARG A 194 29.49 3.51 -1.13
C ARG A 194 29.69 2.17 -0.44
N VAL A 195 30.88 1.96 0.11
CA VAL A 195 31.21 0.80 0.95
C VAL A 195 31.16 1.21 2.41
N ARG A 196 30.51 0.38 3.24
CA ARG A 196 30.52 0.51 4.70
C ARG A 196 30.87 -0.83 5.33
N PHE A 197 31.67 -0.80 6.38
CA PHE A 197 31.97 -1.94 7.23
C PHE A 197 31.51 -1.64 8.64
N PHE A 198 30.77 -2.58 9.24
CA PHE A 198 30.39 -2.51 10.66
C PHE A 198 30.88 -3.77 11.37
N THR A 199 31.62 -3.57 12.46
CA THR A 199 32.13 -4.65 13.32
C THR A 199 31.50 -4.53 14.69
N TYR A 200 30.71 -5.53 15.08
CA TYR A 200 30.02 -5.55 16.36
C TYR A 200 30.74 -6.47 17.35
N GLY A 201 31.39 -5.88 18.35
CA GLY A 201 32.00 -6.60 19.47
C GLY A 201 30.97 -7.02 20.53
N CYS A 202 31.20 -8.17 21.17
CA CYS A 202 30.26 -8.83 22.08
C CYS A 202 29.96 -8.10 23.42
N ASP A 203 30.43 -6.86 23.62
CA ASP A 203 30.32 -6.09 24.88
C ASP A 203 29.35 -4.89 24.79
N GLY A 204 28.50 -4.84 23.76
CA GLY A 204 27.25 -4.07 23.75
C GLY A 204 27.34 -2.54 23.72
N ARG A 205 28.53 -1.94 23.57
CA ARG A 205 28.72 -0.48 23.48
C ARG A 205 28.98 -0.02 22.05
N ARG A 206 28.36 1.10 21.65
CA ARG A 206 28.89 1.92 20.55
C ARG A 206 30.24 2.51 20.99
N ARG A 207 31.11 2.77 20.01
CA ARG A 207 32.17 3.78 20.15
C ARG A 207 31.61 5.09 19.58
N ASP A 208 31.92 6.19 20.25
CA ASP A 208 31.42 7.52 19.88
C ASP A 208 32.28 8.17 18.78
N GLU A 209 31.81 9.28 18.21
CA GLU A 209 32.07 9.67 16.81
C GLU A 209 33.42 10.39 16.51
N GLU A 210 34.38 10.41 17.44
CA GLU A 210 35.54 11.34 17.38
C GLU A 210 36.80 10.85 16.61
N ASP A 211 36.79 9.69 15.96
CA ASP A 211 38.00 9.11 15.30
C ASP A 211 37.91 8.98 13.76
N MET A 212 37.26 9.96 13.11
CA MET A 212 37.07 10.05 11.65
C MET A 212 38.28 10.67 10.91
N SER A 213 39.49 10.17 11.16
CA SER A 213 40.73 10.60 10.47
C SER A 213 41.62 9.44 10.01
N SER A 214 41.03 8.27 9.72
CA SER A 214 41.71 7.18 8.99
C SER A 214 40.89 6.77 7.78
N ALA A 215 41.57 6.28 6.73
CA ALA A 215 40.87 5.69 5.59
C ALA A 215 40.11 4.44 6.06
N ALA A 216 38.94 4.17 5.47
CA ALA A 216 38.19 2.96 5.77
C ALA A 216 39.10 1.74 5.60
N PRO A 217 39.18 0.83 6.59
CA PRO A 217 40.09 -0.30 6.52
C PRO A 217 39.77 -1.15 5.29
N GLU A 218 40.79 -1.51 4.51
CA GLU A 218 40.59 -2.41 3.38
C GLU A 218 39.99 -3.74 3.88
N PRO A 219 39.03 -4.34 3.15
CA PRO A 219 38.41 -5.58 3.57
C PRO A 219 39.45 -6.68 3.78
N ASP A 220 39.44 -7.30 4.97
CA ASP A 220 40.13 -8.58 5.19
C ASP A 220 39.67 -9.54 4.08
N VAL A 221 40.63 -10.11 3.35
CA VAL A 221 40.42 -10.87 2.11
C VAL A 221 39.49 -12.09 2.31
N LYS A 222 39.25 -12.48 3.57
CA LYS A 222 38.30 -13.51 4.00
C LYS A 222 36.83 -13.10 3.82
N THR A 223 36.47 -11.83 4.00
CA THR A 223 35.08 -11.36 3.94
C THR A 223 34.60 -11.32 2.49
N LEU A 224 33.41 -11.86 2.22
CA LEU A 224 32.82 -11.86 0.89
C LEU A 224 32.33 -10.44 0.53
N THR A 225 32.79 -9.89 -0.59
CA THR A 225 32.43 -8.54 -1.06
C THR A 225 32.00 -8.54 -2.52
N VAL A 226 31.10 -7.63 -2.91
CA VAL A 226 30.59 -7.50 -4.28
C VAL A 226 31.61 -6.75 -5.13
N LYS A 227 31.98 -7.34 -6.28
CA LYS A 227 32.79 -6.72 -7.34
C LYS A 227 31.94 -6.15 -8.48
N SER A 228 30.78 -6.76 -8.76
CA SER A 228 29.75 -6.17 -9.63
C SER A 228 28.39 -6.82 -9.37
N CYS A 229 27.32 -6.06 -9.61
CA CYS A 229 25.94 -6.51 -9.67
C CYS A 229 25.40 -6.17 -11.07
N ASP A 230 24.72 -7.11 -11.73
CA ASP A 230 24.03 -6.88 -13.01
C ASP A 230 22.55 -7.25 -12.85
N PHE A 231 21.69 -6.28 -13.13
CA PHE A 231 20.23 -6.39 -13.10
C PHE A 231 19.63 -7.11 -14.32
N ASN A 232 20.46 -7.73 -15.19
CA ASN A 232 20.06 -8.52 -16.35
C ASN A 232 19.00 -7.83 -17.24
N ILE A 233 19.11 -6.51 -17.42
CA ILE A 233 18.00 -5.64 -17.85
C ILE A 233 17.36 -6.09 -19.16
N LYS A 234 18.14 -6.62 -20.11
CA LYS A 234 17.64 -7.13 -21.40
C LYS A 234 16.89 -8.48 -21.28
N GLU A 235 17.28 -9.34 -20.34
CA GLU A 235 16.61 -10.61 -20.05
C GLU A 235 15.30 -10.36 -19.30
N ASN A 236 15.39 -9.61 -18.20
CA ASN A 236 14.26 -9.23 -17.36
C ASN A 236 13.25 -8.37 -18.14
N GLY A 237 13.70 -7.35 -18.87
CA GLY A 237 12.85 -6.47 -19.66
C GLY A 237 12.05 -7.22 -20.74
N LYS A 238 12.64 -8.25 -21.35
CA LYS A 238 11.92 -9.15 -22.27
C LYS A 238 10.91 -10.02 -21.54
N ALA A 239 11.28 -10.60 -20.39
CA ALA A 239 10.39 -11.48 -19.62
C ALA A 239 9.18 -10.74 -19.01
N HIS A 240 9.36 -9.48 -18.60
CA HIS A 240 8.35 -8.66 -17.92
C HIS A 240 7.50 -7.79 -18.84
N ASN A 241 7.71 -7.85 -20.17
CA ASN A 241 7.08 -6.95 -21.14
C ASN A 241 7.31 -5.46 -20.79
N THR A 242 8.59 -5.13 -20.55
CA THR A 242 9.08 -3.80 -20.13
C THR A 242 10.31 -3.35 -20.93
N GLY A 243 10.85 -4.18 -21.83
CA GLY A 243 11.96 -3.82 -22.72
C GLY A 243 11.66 -2.73 -23.77
N SER A 244 10.41 -2.27 -23.87
CA SER A 244 9.99 -1.15 -24.72
C SER A 244 10.17 0.22 -24.06
N TYR A 245 10.22 0.31 -22.73
CA TYR A 245 10.38 1.59 -22.03
C TYR A 245 11.76 2.16 -22.35
N GLU A 246 11.82 3.41 -22.82
CA GLU A 246 13.06 4.05 -23.27
C GLU A 246 14.14 3.95 -22.19
N ILE A 247 13.74 4.15 -20.92
CA ILE A 247 14.60 4.08 -19.75
C ILE A 247 15.30 2.70 -19.56
N SER A 248 14.71 1.59 -20.02
CA SER A 248 15.34 0.26 -19.99
C SER A 248 16.15 -0.06 -21.26
N SER A 249 16.00 0.74 -22.31
CA SER A 249 16.73 0.62 -23.58
C SER A 249 17.84 1.67 -23.77
N SER A 250 17.93 2.64 -22.84
CA SER A 250 18.89 3.74 -22.82
C SER A 250 20.33 3.30 -23.09
N TRP A 251 20.98 3.97 -24.04
CA TRP A 251 22.34 3.65 -24.48
C TRP A 251 23.42 4.10 -23.48
N LYS A 252 23.09 5.04 -22.59
CA LYS A 252 24.02 5.63 -21.62
C LYS A 252 23.89 4.98 -20.24
N ASP A 253 22.66 4.71 -19.85
CA ASP A 253 22.24 4.44 -18.48
C ASP A 253 20.86 3.74 -18.52
N PRO A 254 20.83 2.41 -18.72
CA PRO A 254 19.61 1.62 -18.74
C PRO A 254 19.19 1.21 -17.33
N GLN A 255 17.92 1.40 -17.01
CA GLN A 255 17.33 1.17 -15.69
C GLN A 255 16.43 -0.08 -15.70
N LEU A 256 16.42 -0.86 -14.62
CA LEU A 256 15.61 -2.09 -14.54
C LEU A 256 14.14 -1.78 -14.28
N VAL A 257 13.27 -2.06 -15.27
CA VAL A 257 11.81 -2.01 -15.11
C VAL A 257 11.24 -3.43 -15.11
N VAL A 258 10.51 -3.78 -14.06
CA VAL A 258 9.89 -5.11 -13.83
C VAL A 258 8.44 -4.96 -13.36
N ARG A 259 7.69 -6.06 -13.39
CA ARG A 259 6.29 -6.13 -12.96
C ARG A 259 6.14 -7.06 -11.76
N ARG A 260 5.31 -6.65 -10.80
CA ARG A 260 5.13 -7.37 -9.52
C ARG A 260 4.54 -8.77 -9.66
N GLY A 261 4.75 -9.62 -8.67
CA GLY A 261 4.23 -10.99 -8.69
C GLY A 261 4.87 -11.90 -9.75
N GLN A 262 5.97 -11.48 -10.36
CA GLN A 262 6.76 -12.22 -11.34
C GLN A 262 8.24 -12.17 -10.95
N PRO A 263 9.02 -13.28 -11.07
CA PRO A 263 10.42 -13.28 -10.68
C PRO A 263 11.31 -12.52 -11.67
N PHE A 264 12.45 -11.99 -11.21
CA PHE A 264 13.49 -11.37 -12.04
C PHE A 264 14.88 -11.77 -11.57
N ASN A 265 15.86 -11.83 -12.48
CA ASN A 265 17.20 -12.36 -12.21
C ASN A 265 18.23 -11.26 -11.94
N ILE A 266 19.11 -11.47 -10.95
CA ILE A 266 20.28 -10.61 -10.66
C ILE A 266 21.54 -11.47 -10.69
N ASP A 267 22.59 -10.99 -11.37
CA ASP A 267 23.90 -11.64 -11.43
C ASP A 267 24.88 -10.91 -10.52
N LEU A 268 25.29 -11.59 -9.44
CA LEU A 268 26.23 -11.08 -8.46
C LEU A 268 27.61 -11.69 -8.71
N LYS A 269 28.64 -10.85 -8.79
CA LYS A 269 30.04 -11.26 -8.89
C LYS A 269 30.78 -10.81 -7.64
N PHE A 270 31.35 -11.76 -6.92
CA PHE A 270 32.01 -11.52 -5.64
C PHE A 270 33.55 -11.52 -5.73
N ASN A 271 34.23 -11.19 -4.63
CA ASN A 271 35.67 -11.27 -4.53
C ASN A 271 36.22 -12.72 -4.52
N ARG A 272 35.50 -13.65 -3.88
CA ARG A 272 35.72 -15.11 -3.84
C ARG A 272 34.43 -15.86 -4.17
N GLU A 273 34.44 -17.19 -4.06
CA GLU A 273 33.22 -18.00 -4.12
C GLU A 273 32.35 -17.78 -2.86
N TYR A 274 31.03 -17.71 -3.06
CA TYR A 274 30.02 -17.64 -2.00
C TYR A 274 29.92 -18.98 -1.27
N ASP A 275 29.95 -19.01 0.06
CA ASP A 275 29.70 -20.22 0.85
C ASP A 275 28.50 -20.02 1.80
N PRO A 276 27.34 -20.68 1.58
CA PRO A 276 26.18 -20.55 2.47
C PRO A 276 26.44 -21.06 3.90
N ALA A 277 27.52 -21.80 4.17
CA ALA A 277 27.93 -22.18 5.52
C ALA A 277 28.65 -21.05 6.27
N GLN A 278 29.26 -20.09 5.57
CA GLN A 278 30.07 -19.00 6.14
C GLN A 278 29.47 -17.61 5.94
N ASP A 279 28.71 -17.42 4.87
CA ASP A 279 28.15 -16.15 4.44
C ASP A 279 26.60 -16.23 4.45
N ASP A 280 25.92 -15.26 5.06
CA ASP A 280 24.52 -14.94 4.75
C ASP A 280 24.47 -13.75 3.79
N LEU A 281 23.67 -13.90 2.73
CA LEU A 281 23.37 -12.83 1.78
C LEU A 281 21.98 -12.29 2.09
N LYS A 282 21.91 -11.15 2.78
CA LYS A 282 20.67 -10.45 3.12
C LYS A 282 20.39 -9.39 2.05
N LEU A 283 19.35 -9.61 1.27
CA LEU A 283 18.86 -8.61 0.31
C LEU A 283 17.99 -7.59 1.06
N VAL A 284 18.15 -6.32 0.69
CA VAL A 284 17.42 -5.19 1.28
C VAL A 284 16.85 -4.33 0.14
N PHE A 285 15.55 -4.07 0.23
CA PHE A 285 14.79 -3.24 -0.72
C PHE A 285 14.09 -2.11 0.04
N GLU A 286 14.35 -0.86 -0.35
CA GLU A 286 13.81 0.34 0.29
C GLU A 286 13.02 1.22 -0.68
N VAL A 287 12.01 1.93 -0.20
CA VAL A 287 11.20 2.83 -1.04
C VAL A 287 10.66 4.04 -0.28
N GLY A 288 10.84 5.21 -0.89
CA GLY A 288 10.42 6.52 -0.37
C GLY A 288 11.27 7.05 0.79
N ASP A 289 11.13 8.35 1.10
CA ASP A 289 12.01 9.10 2.01
C ASP A 289 12.20 8.53 3.43
N LYS A 290 11.29 7.64 3.87
CA LYS A 290 11.25 7.06 5.22
C LYS A 290 10.86 5.57 5.15
N PRO A 291 11.78 4.69 4.73
CA PRO A 291 11.57 3.25 4.68
C PRO A 291 11.20 2.68 6.06
N ASN A 292 10.32 1.68 6.10
CA ASN A 292 9.79 1.13 7.34
C ASN A 292 9.23 -0.30 7.17
N PRO A 293 9.69 -1.30 7.95
CA PRO A 293 9.23 -2.69 7.80
C PRO A 293 7.74 -2.87 8.09
N THR A 294 7.21 -2.21 9.12
CA THR A 294 5.79 -2.28 9.51
C THR A 294 4.85 -1.67 8.46
N LYS A 295 5.38 -0.81 7.57
CA LYS A 295 4.65 -0.26 6.41
C LYS A 295 4.91 -1.03 5.11
N GLY A 296 5.83 -1.99 5.10
CA GLY A 296 6.28 -2.66 3.88
C GLY A 296 7.06 -1.75 2.92
N THR A 297 7.68 -0.67 3.42
CA THR A 297 8.52 0.24 2.62
C THR A 297 10.03 0.08 2.87
N LEU A 298 10.40 -0.76 3.83
CA LEU A 298 11.71 -1.42 3.94
C LEU A 298 11.40 -2.91 3.98
N VAL A 299 12.04 -3.70 3.12
CA VAL A 299 11.90 -5.14 3.07
C VAL A 299 13.28 -5.77 3.08
N GLU A 300 13.50 -6.69 4.00
CA GLU A 300 14.77 -7.41 4.14
C GLU A 300 14.56 -8.91 4.30
N PHE A 301 15.39 -9.71 3.64
CA PHE A 301 15.36 -11.18 3.77
C PHE A 301 16.71 -11.79 3.41
N VAL A 302 17.02 -12.94 4.02
CA VAL A 302 18.19 -13.76 3.65
C VAL A 302 17.86 -14.62 2.43
N LEU A 303 18.78 -14.69 1.48
CA LEU A 303 18.77 -15.57 0.31
C LEU A 303 18.53 -17.04 0.73
N SER A 304 17.71 -17.78 0.00
CA SER A 304 17.42 -19.18 0.33
C SER A 304 17.05 -19.99 -0.91
N ASP A 305 17.56 -21.22 -1.01
CA ASP A 305 17.23 -22.14 -2.13
C ASP A 305 15.75 -22.57 -2.17
N LYS A 306 14.94 -22.11 -1.21
CA LYS A 306 13.50 -22.31 -1.14
C LYS A 306 12.77 -21.18 -1.85
N ASP A 307 12.09 -21.54 -2.95
CA ASP A 307 11.13 -20.67 -3.62
C ASP A 307 10.00 -20.25 -2.66
N LYS A 308 9.57 -18.99 -2.77
CA LYS A 308 8.50 -18.39 -1.97
C LYS A 308 7.54 -17.63 -2.89
N PRO A 309 6.71 -18.33 -3.68
CA PRO A 309 5.83 -17.67 -4.63
C PRO A 309 4.83 -16.78 -3.90
N LYS A 310 4.59 -15.59 -4.45
CA LYS A 310 3.70 -14.54 -3.91
C LYS A 310 4.17 -13.86 -2.62
N GLU A 311 5.39 -14.15 -2.14
CA GLU A 311 6.06 -13.41 -1.06
C GLU A 311 7.30 -12.68 -1.60
N TRP A 312 7.97 -11.93 -0.72
CA TRP A 312 9.34 -11.47 -0.96
C TRP A 312 10.34 -12.57 -0.62
N GLY A 313 11.34 -12.74 -1.48
CA GLY A 313 12.43 -13.70 -1.28
C GLY A 313 13.38 -13.72 -2.47
N ALA A 314 14.41 -14.55 -2.41
CA ALA A 314 15.23 -14.88 -3.58
C ALA A 314 15.79 -16.29 -3.44
N LYS A 315 16.01 -16.98 -4.57
CA LYS A 315 16.68 -18.29 -4.64
C LYS A 315 17.88 -18.27 -5.57
N ILE A 316 18.83 -19.18 -5.37
CA ILE A 316 19.94 -19.41 -6.30
C ILE A 316 19.41 -20.09 -7.57
N VAL A 317 19.86 -19.62 -8.73
CA VAL A 317 19.58 -20.22 -10.05
C VAL A 317 20.81 -20.95 -10.57
N SER A 318 21.99 -20.35 -10.44
CA SER A 318 23.27 -20.98 -10.76
C SER A 318 24.42 -20.36 -9.97
N LYS A 319 25.46 -21.17 -9.72
CA LYS A 319 26.67 -20.80 -8.99
C LYS A 319 27.88 -21.28 -9.79
N ASN A 320 28.68 -20.33 -10.28
CA ASN A 320 29.84 -20.57 -11.14
C ASN A 320 31.06 -19.85 -10.56
N GLY A 321 31.72 -20.49 -9.58
CA GLY A 321 32.84 -19.89 -8.84
C GLY A 321 32.41 -18.62 -8.10
N SER A 322 33.05 -17.48 -8.39
CA SER A 322 32.70 -16.17 -7.82
C SER A 322 31.41 -15.54 -8.37
N ASN A 323 30.77 -16.16 -9.35
CA ASN A 323 29.54 -15.64 -9.98
C ASN A 323 28.32 -16.41 -9.44
N LEU A 324 27.30 -15.68 -9.03
CA LEU A 324 26.06 -16.21 -8.46
C LEU A 324 24.86 -15.53 -9.15
N ARG A 325 24.07 -16.29 -9.91
CA ARG A 325 22.78 -15.82 -10.43
C ARG A 325 21.69 -16.18 -9.44
N ILE A 326 20.95 -15.17 -8.99
CA ILE A 326 19.78 -15.32 -8.11
C ILE A 326 18.51 -14.87 -8.83
N SER A 327 17.36 -15.45 -8.45
CA SER A 327 16.05 -15.01 -8.91
C SER A 327 15.29 -14.44 -7.72
N VAL A 328 14.88 -13.17 -7.82
CA VAL A 328 14.16 -12.41 -6.80
C VAL A 328 12.66 -12.52 -7.02
N PHE A 329 11.91 -12.75 -5.94
CA PHE A 329 10.46 -12.83 -5.89
C PHE A 329 9.88 -11.57 -5.26
N THR A 330 8.74 -11.12 -5.80
CA THR A 330 7.93 -10.03 -5.24
C THR A 330 6.50 -10.51 -5.00
N PRO A 331 5.81 -10.02 -3.96
CA PRO A 331 4.38 -10.27 -3.82
C PRO A 331 3.60 -9.50 -4.90
N PRO A 332 2.50 -10.06 -5.43
CA PRO A 332 1.66 -9.40 -6.43
C PRO A 332 0.94 -8.14 -5.91
N THR A 333 1.06 -7.85 -4.61
CA THR A 333 0.52 -6.66 -3.94
C THR A 333 1.57 -5.60 -3.58
N VAL A 334 2.84 -5.79 -3.99
CA VAL A 334 3.92 -4.82 -3.72
C VAL A 334 3.59 -3.43 -4.29
N TYR A 335 4.13 -2.39 -3.66
CA TYR A 335 3.89 -1.01 -4.05
C TYR A 335 4.61 -0.67 -5.35
N VAL A 336 3.92 0.01 -6.28
CA VAL A 336 4.58 0.49 -7.49
C VAL A 336 5.42 1.74 -7.23
N GLY A 337 6.61 1.80 -7.81
CA GLY A 337 7.60 2.83 -7.52
C GLY A 337 9.02 2.44 -7.91
N LYS A 338 9.95 3.35 -7.63
CA LYS A 338 11.39 3.09 -7.64
C LYS A 338 11.78 2.48 -6.30
N TRP A 339 12.42 1.32 -6.31
CA TRP A 339 12.92 0.62 -5.13
C TRP A 339 14.44 0.63 -5.14
N GLU A 340 15.04 1.22 -4.12
CA GLU A 340 16.49 1.17 -3.90
C GLU A 340 16.88 -0.25 -3.49
N PHE A 341 18.03 -0.74 -3.96
CA PHE A 341 18.52 -2.09 -3.68
C PHE A 341 19.88 -2.06 -2.99
N SER A 342 20.04 -2.85 -1.93
CA SER A 342 21.33 -3.13 -1.33
C SER A 342 21.46 -4.59 -0.90
N LEU A 343 22.70 -5.04 -0.78
CA LEU A 343 23.06 -6.38 -0.34
C LEU A 343 23.97 -6.28 0.90
N GLU A 344 23.46 -6.76 2.03
CA GLU A 344 24.23 -6.95 3.25
C GLU A 344 24.80 -8.37 3.26
N VAL A 345 26.11 -8.47 3.40
CA VAL A 345 26.83 -9.73 3.53
C VAL A 345 27.26 -9.88 4.98
N VAL A 346 26.75 -10.92 5.65
CA VAL A 346 26.98 -11.17 7.07
C VAL A 346 27.79 -12.45 7.24
N LYS A 347 28.98 -12.33 7.85
CA LYS A 347 29.88 -13.47 8.09
C LYS A 347 29.50 -14.21 9.37
N LYS A 348 29.36 -15.54 9.30
CA LYS A 348 28.90 -16.45 10.37
C LYS A 348 29.99 -16.85 11.36
N ASP A 349 30.93 -15.96 11.65
CA ASP A 349 32.01 -16.23 12.59
C ASP A 349 31.49 -16.17 14.04
N GLN A 350 32.00 -17.04 14.92
CA GLN A 350 31.47 -17.18 16.29
C GLN A 350 31.98 -16.09 17.24
N ALA A 351 32.96 -15.29 16.83
CA ALA A 351 33.60 -14.27 17.66
C ALA A 351 33.23 -12.82 17.30
N THR A 352 32.93 -12.52 16.03
CA THR A 352 32.54 -11.17 15.56
C THR A 352 31.48 -11.25 14.47
N VAL A 353 30.51 -10.34 14.52
CA VAL A 353 29.60 -10.11 13.39
C VAL A 353 30.22 -9.03 12.50
N ASP A 354 30.86 -9.48 11.43
CA ASP A 354 31.41 -8.62 10.38
C ASP A 354 30.33 -8.43 9.30
N VAL A 355 29.91 -7.19 9.06
CA VAL A 355 28.93 -6.84 8.01
C VAL A 355 29.60 -5.96 6.95
N TYR A 356 29.49 -6.39 5.69
CA TYR A 356 29.79 -5.59 4.50
C TYR A 356 28.47 -5.24 3.80
N THR A 357 28.27 -3.96 3.46
CA THR A 357 27.09 -3.50 2.72
C THR A 357 27.49 -3.02 1.34
N TYR A 358 26.81 -3.53 0.31
CA TYR A 358 26.85 -3.02 -1.06
C TYR A 358 25.56 -2.24 -1.36
N GLU A 359 25.67 -0.93 -1.57
CA GLU A 359 24.62 -0.07 -2.09
C GLU A 359 24.67 -0.09 -3.63
N HIS A 360 23.55 -0.34 -4.32
CA HIS A 360 23.47 -0.21 -5.78
C HIS A 360 23.15 1.25 -6.16
N ASP A 361 23.80 1.80 -7.19
CA ASP A 361 23.61 3.20 -7.58
C ASP A 361 22.25 3.45 -8.28
N ASP A 362 21.70 2.43 -8.97
CA ASP A 362 20.42 2.50 -9.71
C ASP A 362 19.25 1.81 -8.99
N PRO A 363 18.04 2.40 -8.99
CA PRO A 363 16.84 1.78 -8.45
C PRO A 363 16.15 0.80 -9.42
N ILE A 364 15.33 -0.08 -8.86
CA ILE A 364 14.48 -1.03 -9.58
C ILE A 364 13.04 -0.49 -9.66
N TYR A 365 12.52 -0.31 -10.86
CA TYR A 365 11.17 0.19 -11.10
C TYR A 365 10.20 -1.00 -11.08
N ILE A 366 9.34 -1.08 -10.07
CA ILE A 366 8.35 -2.15 -9.94
C ILE A 366 6.97 -1.62 -10.32
N LEU A 367 6.32 -2.27 -11.29
CA LEU A 367 5.05 -1.85 -11.89
C LEU A 367 3.91 -2.86 -11.64
N PHE A 368 2.68 -2.46 -11.96
CA PHE A 368 1.52 -3.37 -11.98
C PHE A 368 1.70 -4.45 -13.07
N ASN A 369 1.16 -5.66 -12.81
CA ASN A 369 1.36 -6.84 -13.64
C ASN A 369 0.06 -7.47 -14.17
N PRO A 370 -0.46 -7.01 -15.31
CA PRO A 370 -1.66 -7.58 -15.91
C PRO A 370 -1.48 -8.99 -16.49
N TRP A 371 -0.26 -9.54 -16.52
CA TRP A 371 0.01 -10.95 -16.83
C TRP A 371 -0.01 -11.86 -15.58
N CYS A 372 0.08 -11.31 -14.37
CA CYS A 372 0.10 -12.10 -13.13
C CYS A 372 -1.32 -12.36 -12.62
N LYS A 373 -1.73 -13.64 -12.56
CA LYS A 373 -3.07 -14.08 -12.11
C LYS A 373 -3.45 -13.68 -10.69
N ASP A 374 -2.47 -13.32 -9.86
CA ASP A 374 -2.66 -12.88 -8.49
C ASP A 374 -2.63 -11.35 -8.32
N ASP A 375 -2.38 -10.59 -9.39
CA ASP A 375 -2.49 -9.13 -9.37
C ASP A 375 -3.95 -8.69 -9.58
N SER A 376 -4.38 -7.73 -8.77
CA SER A 376 -5.59 -6.92 -8.93
C SER A 376 -5.86 -6.34 -10.33
N VAL A 377 -4.86 -6.22 -11.20
CA VAL A 377 -5.01 -5.74 -12.59
C VAL A 377 -4.94 -6.84 -13.67
N TYR A 378 -5.00 -8.11 -13.28
CA TYR A 378 -4.92 -9.24 -14.22
C TYR A 378 -5.96 -9.15 -15.35
N LEU A 379 -5.52 -9.46 -16.57
CA LEU A 379 -6.40 -9.76 -17.72
C LEU A 379 -6.04 -11.14 -18.28
N ASP A 380 -7.07 -11.94 -18.56
CA ASP A 380 -6.95 -13.27 -19.14
C ASP A 380 -6.75 -13.25 -20.67
N ASP A 381 -7.38 -12.30 -21.36
CA ASP A 381 -7.22 -12.09 -22.79
C ASP A 381 -5.95 -11.29 -23.13
N ALA A 382 -5.00 -11.95 -23.81
CA ALA A 382 -3.75 -11.36 -24.29
C ALA A 382 -3.97 -10.29 -25.37
N GLU A 383 -5.07 -10.32 -26.12
CA GLU A 383 -5.45 -9.25 -27.06
C GLU A 383 -5.79 -7.97 -26.30
N LEU A 384 -6.55 -8.08 -25.20
CA LEU A 384 -6.89 -6.95 -24.33
C LEU A 384 -5.67 -6.43 -23.57
N VAL A 385 -4.75 -7.30 -23.12
CA VAL A 385 -3.46 -6.84 -22.56
C VAL A 385 -2.68 -6.04 -23.60
N ARG A 386 -2.61 -6.51 -24.86
CA ARG A 386 -1.90 -5.78 -25.91
C ARG A 386 -2.55 -4.42 -26.16
N GLU A 387 -3.87 -4.36 -26.34
CA GLU A 387 -4.59 -3.11 -26.65
C GLU A 387 -4.63 -2.14 -25.46
N TYR A 388 -4.69 -2.62 -24.22
CA TYR A 388 -4.84 -1.78 -23.02
C TYR A 388 -3.55 -1.52 -22.23
N ILE A 389 -2.40 -2.09 -22.64
CA ILE A 389 -1.07 -1.84 -22.04
C ILE A 389 0.01 -1.57 -23.09
N LEU A 390 0.12 -2.40 -24.12
CA LEU A 390 1.27 -2.37 -25.06
C LEU A 390 1.04 -1.45 -26.28
N ASN A 391 -0.20 -1.20 -26.68
CA ASN A 391 -0.49 -0.32 -27.80
C ASN A 391 -0.25 1.15 -27.37
N GLU A 392 0.70 1.81 -28.00
CA GLU A 392 1.03 3.22 -27.71
C GLU A 392 0.21 4.21 -28.54
N THR A 393 -0.61 3.73 -29.48
CA THR A 393 -1.48 4.58 -30.28
C THR A 393 -2.95 4.19 -30.10
N GLY A 394 -3.87 5.11 -30.38
CA GLY A 394 -5.28 4.81 -30.29
C GLY A 394 -6.16 5.82 -31.01
N LYS A 395 -7.47 5.67 -30.78
CA LYS A 395 -8.51 6.55 -31.28
C LYS A 395 -9.32 7.11 -30.13
N ILE A 396 -9.51 8.43 -30.13
CA ILE A 396 -10.51 9.11 -29.32
C ILE A 396 -11.70 9.39 -30.24
N TYR A 397 -12.90 8.96 -29.86
CA TYR A 397 -14.10 9.22 -30.65
C TYR A 397 -14.68 10.60 -30.33
N CYS A 398 -15.26 11.26 -31.34
CA CYS A 398 -15.81 12.61 -31.26
C CYS A 398 -16.87 12.84 -32.35
N GLY A 399 -17.38 14.06 -32.49
CA GLY A 399 -18.53 14.36 -33.34
C GLY A 399 -19.84 14.15 -32.58
N SER A 400 -20.85 13.55 -33.20
CA SER A 400 -22.14 13.28 -32.57
C SER A 400 -22.55 11.82 -32.68
N CYS A 401 -23.55 11.39 -31.91
CA CYS A 401 -24.12 10.05 -32.01
C CYS A 401 -24.69 9.70 -33.41
N ARG A 402 -24.94 10.70 -34.26
CA ARG A 402 -25.39 10.54 -35.67
C ARG A 402 -24.25 10.62 -36.69
N ASN A 403 -23.08 11.13 -36.30
CA ASN A 403 -21.90 11.26 -37.14
C ASN A 403 -20.64 11.07 -36.27
N ILE A 404 -20.35 9.82 -35.95
CA ILE A 404 -19.22 9.43 -35.11
C ILE A 404 -17.94 9.54 -35.94
N THR A 405 -17.03 10.38 -35.47
CA THR A 405 -15.69 10.58 -36.02
C THR A 405 -14.65 10.11 -35.00
N SER A 406 -13.39 9.99 -35.41
CA SER A 406 -12.30 9.62 -34.49
C SER A 406 -11.03 10.39 -34.78
N ARG A 407 -10.36 10.85 -33.73
CA ARG A 407 -9.02 11.44 -33.80
C ARG A 407 -7.97 10.40 -33.41
N PRO A 408 -6.87 10.26 -34.19
CA PRO A 408 -5.73 9.47 -33.73
C PRO A 408 -5.08 10.16 -32.52
N TRP A 409 -4.55 9.37 -31.60
CA TRP A 409 -3.83 9.85 -30.41
C TRP A 409 -2.59 8.99 -30.16
N ASN A 410 -1.42 9.61 -29.98
CA ASN A 410 -0.24 8.94 -29.45
C ASN A 410 -0.28 8.96 -27.92
N PHE A 411 -0.53 7.82 -27.29
CA PHE A 411 -0.39 7.68 -25.84
C PHE A 411 1.09 7.69 -25.43
N GLY A 412 1.96 7.02 -26.18
CA GLY A 412 3.42 7.01 -25.98
C GLY A 412 3.86 6.69 -24.56
N GLN A 413 3.26 5.66 -23.93
CA GLN A 413 3.53 5.33 -22.52
C GLN A 413 4.94 4.78 -22.24
N PHE A 414 5.72 4.45 -23.27
CA PHE A 414 7.09 3.93 -23.14
C PHE A 414 8.17 4.97 -23.50
N GLU A 415 7.78 6.12 -24.05
CA GLU A 415 8.65 7.25 -24.41
C GLU A 415 9.35 7.87 -23.17
N SER A 416 10.44 8.62 -23.40
CA SER A 416 11.23 9.28 -22.36
C SER A 416 10.38 10.09 -21.37
N CYS A 417 10.81 10.07 -20.10
CA CYS A 417 10.19 10.69 -18.92
C CYS A 417 8.73 10.31 -18.59
N VAL A 418 7.98 9.61 -19.43
CA VAL A 418 6.56 9.33 -19.20
C VAL A 418 6.33 8.46 -17.96
N LEU A 419 7.16 7.42 -17.75
CA LEU A 419 7.11 6.60 -16.54
C LEU A 419 7.50 7.38 -15.27
N ASP A 420 8.58 8.18 -15.34
CA ASP A 420 9.00 9.03 -14.23
C ASP A 420 7.95 10.06 -13.84
N CYS A 421 7.29 10.66 -14.84
CA CYS A 421 6.19 11.58 -14.64
C CYS A 421 4.98 10.88 -14.00
N ALA A 422 4.62 9.68 -14.47
CA ALA A 422 3.51 8.91 -13.89
C ALA A 422 3.75 8.53 -12.42
N LEU A 423 4.99 8.20 -12.05
CA LEU A 423 5.39 7.94 -10.67
C LEU A 423 5.40 9.22 -9.82
N TYR A 424 5.99 10.31 -10.33
CA TYR A 424 6.05 11.61 -9.64
C TYR A 424 4.67 12.22 -9.38
N LEU A 425 3.66 11.97 -10.23
CA LEU A 425 2.28 12.39 -9.95
C LEU A 425 1.70 11.72 -8.69
N LEU A 426 2.22 10.55 -8.28
CA LEU A 426 1.87 9.95 -6.99
C LEU A 426 2.57 10.65 -5.82
N ASP A 427 3.78 11.18 -6.03
CA ASP A 427 4.56 11.93 -5.03
C ASP A 427 4.01 13.35 -4.83
N ALA A 428 3.88 14.14 -5.91
CA ALA A 428 3.26 15.45 -5.91
C ALA A 428 1.79 15.38 -5.42
N GLY A 429 1.09 14.32 -5.80
CA GLY A 429 -0.24 14.00 -5.31
C GLY A 429 -0.33 13.55 -3.85
N ASN A 430 0.80 13.43 -3.14
CA ASN A 430 0.93 13.00 -1.75
C ASN A 430 0.27 11.64 -1.47
N LEU A 431 0.31 10.71 -2.44
CA LEU A 431 -0.21 9.35 -2.27
C LEU A 431 0.72 8.55 -1.37
N ALA A 432 0.23 8.21 -0.17
CA ALA A 432 0.95 7.39 0.80
C ALA A 432 1.41 6.05 0.19
N TRP A 433 2.64 5.63 0.51
CA TRP A 433 3.22 4.40 -0.05
C TRP A 433 2.36 3.15 0.16
N THR A 434 1.70 3.02 1.32
CA THR A 434 0.75 1.94 1.64
C THR A 434 -0.45 1.87 0.69
N SER A 435 -0.75 2.94 -0.04
CA SER A 435 -1.80 3.00 -1.06
C SER A 435 -1.32 2.63 -2.46
N ARG A 436 -0.01 2.67 -2.75
CA ARG A 436 0.56 2.43 -4.09
C ARG A 436 0.57 0.95 -4.51
N GLY A 437 0.16 0.04 -3.62
CA GLY A 437 -0.15 -1.35 -3.97
C GLY A 437 -1.56 -1.55 -4.56
N ASN A 438 -2.45 -0.55 -4.47
CA ASN A 438 -3.86 -0.67 -4.84
C ASN A 438 -4.17 0.18 -6.09
N PRO A 439 -4.59 -0.43 -7.22
CA PRO A 439 -4.81 0.31 -8.47
C PRO A 439 -5.97 1.31 -8.35
N VAL A 440 -6.98 1.06 -7.51
CA VAL A 440 -8.11 1.99 -7.30
C VAL A 440 -7.65 3.28 -6.64
N GLN A 441 -6.72 3.20 -5.67
CA GLN A 441 -6.18 4.38 -4.99
C GLN A 441 -5.15 5.13 -5.85
N VAL A 442 -4.35 4.40 -6.65
CA VAL A 442 -3.45 4.98 -7.66
C VAL A 442 -4.25 5.73 -8.73
N VAL A 443 -5.22 5.08 -9.38
CA VAL A 443 -6.04 5.71 -10.44
C VAL A 443 -6.83 6.90 -9.90
N ARG A 444 -7.43 6.81 -8.70
CA ARG A 444 -8.16 7.94 -8.09
C ARG A 444 -7.26 9.15 -7.83
N LYS A 445 -5.97 8.96 -7.50
CA LYS A 445 -5.05 10.10 -7.37
C LYS A 445 -4.54 10.58 -8.73
N LEU A 446 -4.29 9.70 -9.70
CA LEU A 446 -3.91 10.11 -11.06
C LEU A 446 -5.02 10.91 -11.75
N SER A 447 -6.30 10.52 -11.62
CA SER A 447 -7.41 11.28 -12.20
C SER A 447 -7.53 12.70 -11.65
N ALA A 448 -7.19 12.90 -10.37
CA ALA A 448 -7.10 14.22 -9.77
C ALA A 448 -5.85 14.98 -10.29
N MET A 449 -4.66 14.36 -10.21
CA MET A 449 -3.39 14.97 -10.57
C MET A 449 -3.17 15.21 -12.07
N VAL A 450 -4.06 14.75 -12.95
CA VAL A 450 -4.07 15.15 -14.37
C VAL A 450 -4.85 16.47 -14.57
N ASN A 451 -5.78 16.83 -13.68
CA ASN A 451 -6.37 18.17 -13.62
C ASN A 451 -5.49 19.13 -12.81
N SER A 452 -5.34 20.37 -13.28
CA SER A 452 -4.62 21.41 -12.54
C SER A 452 -5.50 22.40 -11.79
N ASN A 453 -6.79 22.49 -12.16
CA ASN A 453 -7.68 23.54 -11.66
C ASN A 453 -7.96 23.38 -10.15
N ASP A 454 -7.88 22.15 -9.61
CA ASP A 454 -8.08 21.84 -8.18
C ASP A 454 -6.75 21.46 -7.47
N ASP A 455 -6.04 20.44 -7.96
CA ASP A 455 -4.85 19.84 -7.32
C ASP A 455 -3.50 20.41 -7.82
N GLY A 456 -3.47 21.34 -8.79
CA GLY A 456 -2.21 21.85 -9.37
C GLY A 456 -1.46 20.85 -10.27
N GLY A 457 -2.16 19.81 -10.75
CA GLY A 457 -1.68 18.76 -11.64
C GLY A 457 -1.37 19.14 -13.10
N VAL A 458 -1.44 18.16 -14.01
CA VAL A 458 -0.81 18.23 -15.34
C VAL A 458 -1.39 19.29 -16.28
N LEU A 459 -2.72 19.43 -16.39
CA LEU A 459 -3.37 20.22 -17.44
C LEU A 459 -4.31 21.30 -16.91
N VAL A 460 -4.24 22.50 -17.48
CA VAL A 460 -5.21 23.58 -17.26
C VAL A 460 -6.41 23.37 -18.18
N GLY A 461 -7.61 23.22 -17.61
CA GLY A 461 -8.86 23.15 -18.37
C GLY A 461 -9.28 24.52 -18.90
N ASN A 462 -9.63 24.61 -20.19
CA ASN A 462 -10.15 25.85 -20.79
C ASN A 462 -11.12 25.57 -21.95
N TRP A 463 -12.29 26.20 -21.90
CA TRP A 463 -13.40 26.07 -22.86
C TRP A 463 -13.84 27.41 -23.47
N SER A 464 -13.19 28.54 -23.16
CA SER A 464 -13.63 29.88 -23.60
C SER A 464 -13.49 30.15 -25.10
N GLY A 465 -12.76 29.30 -25.83
CA GLY A 465 -12.32 29.57 -27.21
C GLY A 465 -11.02 30.38 -27.29
N GLU A 466 -10.66 31.12 -26.25
CA GLU A 466 -9.44 31.93 -26.18
C GLU A 466 -8.29 31.15 -25.54
N TYR A 467 -7.21 30.95 -26.32
CA TYR A 467 -6.06 30.12 -25.96
C TYR A 467 -4.71 30.83 -26.12
N SER A 468 -4.70 32.16 -26.16
CA SER A 468 -3.55 33.00 -26.57
C SER A 468 -2.31 32.90 -25.68
N ASP A 469 -2.44 32.49 -24.42
CA ASP A 469 -1.36 32.26 -23.47
C ASP A 469 -0.98 30.76 -23.31
N GLY A 470 -1.41 29.91 -24.24
CA GLY A 470 -1.18 28.47 -24.20
C GLY A 470 -1.27 27.80 -25.57
N LYS A 471 -1.53 26.49 -25.56
CA LYS A 471 -1.78 25.69 -26.76
C LYS A 471 -3.24 25.25 -26.79
N SER A 472 -3.94 25.51 -27.91
CA SER A 472 -5.35 25.14 -28.08
C SER A 472 -5.57 23.63 -27.87
N PRO A 473 -6.59 23.20 -27.08
CA PRO A 473 -6.91 21.79 -26.84
C PRO A 473 -7.08 20.95 -28.11
N LEU A 474 -7.53 21.58 -29.21
CA LEU A 474 -7.69 20.92 -30.50
C LEU A 474 -6.36 20.57 -31.18
N SER A 475 -5.25 21.23 -30.83
CA SER A 475 -3.94 21.06 -31.47
C SER A 475 -3.03 20.00 -30.83
N TRP A 476 -3.53 19.26 -29.84
CA TRP A 476 -2.85 18.06 -29.32
C TRP A 476 -3.14 16.82 -30.18
N THR A 477 -2.11 15.99 -30.36
CA THR A 477 -2.12 14.73 -31.12
C THR A 477 -1.68 13.53 -30.28
N GLY A 478 -1.36 13.75 -29.01
CA GLY A 478 -0.81 12.76 -28.11
C GLY A 478 -0.48 13.33 -26.73
N SER A 479 -0.18 12.43 -25.79
CA SER A 479 0.09 12.76 -24.39
C SER A 479 1.55 13.14 -24.11
N VAL A 480 2.50 12.64 -24.92
CA VAL A 480 3.95 12.75 -24.71
C VAL A 480 4.37 14.22 -24.53
N GLY A 481 4.16 15.06 -25.55
CA GLY A 481 4.45 16.51 -25.51
C GLY A 481 3.62 17.36 -24.56
N ILE A 482 2.75 16.75 -23.74
CA ILE A 482 2.14 17.37 -22.56
C ILE A 482 2.94 16.96 -21.32
N LEU A 483 3.19 15.66 -21.16
CA LEU A 483 3.93 15.10 -20.03
C LEU A 483 5.40 15.55 -20.02
N GLU A 484 6.06 15.65 -21.17
CA GLU A 484 7.43 16.22 -21.29
C GLU A 484 7.49 17.64 -20.72
N LYS A 485 6.55 18.51 -21.09
CA LYS A 485 6.51 19.91 -20.64
C LYS A 485 6.19 20.02 -19.15
N TYR A 486 5.28 19.18 -18.65
CA TYR A 486 5.03 19.08 -17.22
C TYR A 486 6.26 18.54 -16.48
N TRP A 487 6.98 17.58 -17.07
CA TRP A 487 8.18 16.99 -16.50
C TRP A 487 9.36 17.98 -16.43
N GLU A 488 9.57 18.79 -17.45
CA GLU A 488 10.60 19.83 -17.51
C GLU A 488 10.38 20.91 -16.45
N TYR A 489 9.17 21.46 -16.36
CA TYR A 489 8.90 22.66 -15.55
C TYR A 489 8.20 22.41 -14.20
N LYS A 490 7.70 21.19 -13.95
CA LYS A 490 6.81 20.82 -12.82
C LYS A 490 5.63 21.80 -12.65
N LYS A 491 5.03 22.23 -13.76
CA LYS A 491 3.98 23.26 -13.82
C LYS A 491 2.85 22.86 -14.77
N PRO A 492 1.58 23.22 -14.46
CA PRO A 492 0.44 22.96 -15.32
C PRO A 492 0.62 23.42 -16.77
N VAL A 493 0.26 22.55 -17.72
CA VAL A 493 0.34 22.78 -19.15
C VAL A 493 -0.98 23.36 -19.67
N LYS A 494 -0.92 24.44 -20.45
CA LYS A 494 -2.08 25.10 -21.07
C LYS A 494 -2.24 24.64 -22.52
N PHE A 495 -3.39 24.16 -22.99
CA PHE A 495 -4.65 23.85 -22.30
C PHE A 495 -5.19 22.46 -22.67
N GLY A 496 -6.06 21.91 -21.82
CA GLY A 496 -6.80 20.67 -22.02
C GLY A 496 -8.32 20.87 -22.07
N GLN A 497 -8.99 19.87 -22.63
CA GLN A 497 -10.44 19.60 -22.54
C GLN A 497 -10.63 18.08 -22.36
N CYS A 498 -11.87 17.61 -22.17
CA CYS A 498 -12.20 16.24 -21.74
C CYS A 498 -11.40 15.12 -22.44
N TRP A 499 -11.22 15.18 -23.77
CA TRP A 499 -10.43 14.19 -24.50
C TRP A 499 -8.93 14.24 -24.19
N VAL A 500 -8.38 15.43 -23.95
CA VAL A 500 -6.96 15.63 -23.60
C VAL A 500 -6.69 15.04 -22.21
N PHE A 501 -7.58 15.30 -21.25
CA PHE A 501 -7.52 14.70 -19.91
C PHE A 501 -7.64 13.16 -20.00
N SER A 502 -8.57 12.64 -20.80
CA SER A 502 -8.73 11.19 -21.02
C SER A 502 -7.48 10.55 -21.67
N GLY A 503 -6.88 11.23 -22.65
CA GLY A 503 -5.64 10.80 -23.32
C GLY A 503 -4.46 10.71 -22.34
N VAL A 504 -4.21 11.77 -21.58
CA VAL A 504 -3.10 11.81 -20.60
C VAL A 504 -3.33 10.82 -19.46
N THR A 505 -4.56 10.72 -18.94
CA THR A 505 -4.91 9.74 -17.88
C THR A 505 -4.70 8.31 -18.38
N THR A 506 -5.07 8.01 -19.63
CA THR A 506 -4.81 6.69 -20.25
C THR A 506 -3.31 6.41 -20.32
N THR A 507 -2.50 7.36 -20.80
CA THR A 507 -1.04 7.23 -20.85
C THR A 507 -0.42 6.91 -19.49
N VAL A 508 -0.68 7.71 -18.45
CA VAL A 508 -0.02 7.51 -17.14
C VAL A 508 -0.45 6.21 -16.47
N CYS A 509 -1.70 5.77 -16.67
CA CYS A 509 -2.15 4.47 -16.16
C CYS A 509 -1.51 3.31 -16.93
N ARG A 510 -1.42 3.38 -18.27
CA ARG A 510 -0.70 2.38 -19.10
C ARG A 510 0.78 2.30 -18.73
N ALA A 511 1.44 3.43 -18.52
CA ALA A 511 2.85 3.51 -18.13
C ALA A 511 3.14 2.74 -16.81
N LEU A 512 2.25 2.85 -15.82
CA LEU A 512 2.35 2.10 -14.56
C LEU A 512 1.92 0.62 -14.65
N GLY A 513 1.42 0.16 -15.80
CA GLY A 513 0.94 -1.22 -16.00
C GLY A 513 -0.54 -1.46 -15.67
N ILE A 514 -1.37 -0.41 -15.58
CA ILE A 514 -2.81 -0.53 -15.30
C ILE A 514 -3.59 -0.54 -16.63
N PRO A 515 -4.32 -1.62 -16.98
CA PRO A 515 -5.03 -1.71 -18.25
C PRO A 515 -6.10 -0.62 -18.39
N THR A 516 -5.92 0.28 -19.35
CA THR A 516 -6.74 1.51 -19.46
C THR A 516 -7.11 1.81 -20.90
N ARG A 517 -8.32 2.34 -21.12
CA ARG A 517 -8.81 2.79 -22.43
C ARG A 517 -9.58 4.10 -22.31
N SER A 518 -9.47 4.97 -23.31
CA SER A 518 -10.35 6.13 -23.45
C SER A 518 -11.76 5.70 -23.87
N VAL A 519 -12.78 6.43 -23.42
CA VAL A 519 -14.20 6.18 -23.70
C VAL A 519 -14.88 7.52 -23.97
N THR A 520 -15.70 7.58 -25.02
CA THR A 520 -16.52 8.74 -25.37
C THR A 520 -17.98 8.45 -25.08
N ASN A 521 -18.64 9.33 -24.33
CA ASN A 521 -20.10 9.38 -24.25
C ASN A 521 -20.62 10.48 -25.20
N PHE A 522 -21.82 10.32 -25.77
CA PHE A 522 -22.44 11.29 -26.67
C PHE A 522 -23.79 11.73 -26.09
N ALA A 523 -24.06 13.04 -26.10
CA ALA A 523 -25.12 13.66 -25.28
C ALA A 523 -24.93 13.30 -23.80
N SER A 524 -23.87 13.86 -23.21
CA SER A 524 -23.32 13.43 -21.93
C SER A 524 -23.73 14.39 -20.82
N ALA A 525 -24.96 14.21 -20.35
CA ALA A 525 -25.55 14.87 -19.19
C ALA A 525 -24.50 15.22 -18.11
N HIS A 526 -24.33 16.51 -17.88
CA HIS A 526 -23.47 17.10 -16.88
C HIS A 526 -24.36 17.79 -15.84
N ASP A 527 -24.99 16.93 -15.03
CA ASP A 527 -25.75 17.24 -13.82
C ASP A 527 -24.86 18.04 -12.83
N THR A 528 -25.38 19.16 -12.34
CA THR A 528 -24.66 20.10 -11.46
C THR A 528 -25.07 20.02 -9.98
N ASP A 529 -26.20 19.42 -9.64
CA ASP A 529 -26.75 19.37 -8.27
C ASP A 529 -26.79 17.95 -7.65
N GLY A 530 -26.68 16.92 -8.48
CA GLY A 530 -26.75 15.50 -8.12
C GLY A 530 -28.16 14.89 -8.18
N SER A 531 -29.12 15.55 -8.84
CA SER A 531 -30.50 15.10 -8.99
C SER A 531 -30.67 13.85 -9.86
N VAL A 532 -29.69 13.53 -10.73
CA VAL A 532 -29.77 12.52 -11.78
C VAL A 532 -30.84 12.86 -12.85
N THR A 533 -31.18 14.15 -12.94
CA THR A 533 -31.99 14.76 -14.00
C THR A 533 -31.13 15.73 -14.82
N ILE A 534 -31.74 16.41 -15.80
CA ILE A 534 -31.18 17.61 -16.43
C ILE A 534 -32.33 18.59 -16.51
N ASP A 535 -32.33 19.57 -15.62
CA ASP A 535 -33.41 20.55 -15.53
C ASP A 535 -33.11 21.73 -16.45
N VAL A 536 -34.04 22.06 -17.34
CA VAL A 536 -33.92 23.17 -18.30
C VAL A 536 -35.07 24.14 -18.08
N ILE A 537 -34.73 25.37 -17.71
CA ILE A 537 -35.71 26.41 -17.37
C ILE A 537 -35.96 27.27 -18.61
N PHE A 538 -37.22 27.66 -18.80
CA PHE A 538 -37.69 28.49 -19.90
C PHE A 538 -38.52 29.66 -19.38
N ASP A 539 -38.51 30.79 -20.10
CA ASP A 539 -39.36 31.95 -19.83
C ASP A 539 -40.82 31.74 -20.31
N GLU A 540 -41.69 32.73 -20.09
CA GLU A 540 -43.11 32.65 -20.49
C GLU A 540 -43.28 32.65 -22.02
N GLU A 541 -42.30 33.18 -22.75
CA GLU A 541 -42.18 33.18 -24.21
C GLU A 541 -41.62 31.87 -24.80
N GLY A 542 -41.03 31.00 -23.98
CA GLY A 542 -40.46 29.70 -24.37
C GLY A 542 -38.99 29.73 -24.82
N ASN A 543 -38.24 30.80 -24.53
CA ASN A 543 -36.78 30.83 -24.66
C ASN A 543 -36.13 30.16 -23.43
N ARG A 544 -34.91 29.62 -23.58
CA ARG A 544 -34.16 29.06 -22.45
C ARG A 544 -33.64 30.18 -21.55
N ASP A 545 -33.85 30.04 -20.24
CA ASP A 545 -33.19 30.88 -19.25
C ASP A 545 -31.77 30.35 -18.98
N ASP A 546 -30.79 30.92 -19.68
CA ASP A 546 -29.36 30.60 -19.53
C ASP A 546 -28.74 31.13 -18.21
N TYR A 547 -29.49 31.88 -17.37
CA TYR A 547 -29.05 32.28 -16.02
C TYR A 547 -29.55 31.30 -14.94
N MET A 548 -30.73 30.71 -15.13
CA MET A 548 -31.32 29.74 -14.22
C MET A 548 -31.00 28.28 -14.59
N THR A 549 -30.53 28.01 -15.82
CA THR A 549 -30.18 26.65 -16.27
C THR A 549 -28.67 26.36 -16.17
N ASP A 550 -28.23 25.84 -15.03
CA ASP A 550 -26.83 25.43 -14.81
C ASP A 550 -26.46 24.10 -15.53
N ASP A 551 -27.43 23.20 -15.77
CA ASP A 551 -27.19 21.87 -16.36
C ASP A 551 -26.92 21.88 -17.89
N SER A 552 -26.19 20.87 -18.39
CA SER A 552 -25.81 20.72 -19.81
C SER A 552 -25.67 19.27 -20.30
N ILE A 553 -25.53 19.05 -21.62
CA ILE A 553 -25.57 17.75 -22.33
C ILE A 553 -24.53 17.68 -23.46
#